data_AF-A0A2S2PHD3-F1
#
_entry.id   AF-A0A2S2PHD3-F1
#
_cell.length_a   1.000
_cell.length_b   1.000
_cell.length_c   1.000
_cell.angle_alpha   90.00
_cell.angle_beta   90.00
_cell.angle_gamma   90.00
#
_symmetry.space_group_name_H-M   'P 1'
#
loop_
_entity.id
_entity.type
_entity.pdbx_description
1 polymer ?
#
loop_
_entity_poly.entity_id
_entity_poly.type
_entity_poly.pdbx_seq_one_letter_code
_entity_poly.pdbx_strand_id
1 'polypeptide(L)'
;EEIALWYNSKPIAILRNPSFYPHRKEERVCRQFGTSHSNHPYIKTIYESGDWLVGGNLDVIERILWNDGLDDIRFTPNELRAKWREMKADAIFAFQLRNPIHNGHALLMQVCTMTYLLFIILNVLNN
;
A
#
# COMPACT_ATOMS: atom_id res chain seq x y z
N GLU A 1 -0.52 18.08 21.18
CA GLU A 1 0.87 17.71 20.86
C GLU A 1 0.96 17.27 19.40
N GLU A 2 2.08 17.54 18.75
CA GLU A 2 2.30 17.27 17.32
C GLU A 2 3.71 16.73 17.11
N ILE A 3 3.84 15.71 16.25
CA ILE A 3 5.11 15.04 15.94
C ILE A 3 5.34 15.11 14.43
N ALA A 4 6.47 15.65 14.00
CA ALA A 4 6.87 15.60 12.59
C ALA A 4 7.47 14.22 12.25
N LEU A 5 7.01 13.61 11.15
CA LEU A 5 7.58 12.40 10.59
C LEU A 5 8.60 12.75 9.51
N TRP A 6 9.81 12.21 9.64
CA TRP A 6 10.94 12.50 8.76
C TRP A 6 11.33 11.28 7.93
N TYR A 7 11.65 11.50 6.66
CA TYR A 7 12.22 10.51 5.76
C TYR A 7 13.29 11.16 4.90
N ASN A 8 14.47 10.55 4.80
CA ASN A 8 15.64 11.12 4.09
C ASN A 8 15.91 12.60 4.42
N SER A 9 15.88 12.94 5.72
CA SER A 9 16.07 14.31 6.23
C SER A 9 15.06 15.34 5.73
N LYS A 10 13.91 14.90 5.21
CA LYS A 10 12.78 15.74 4.82
C LYS A 10 11.57 15.45 5.71
N PRO A 11 10.90 16.47 6.27
CA PRO A 11 9.62 16.27 6.93
C PRO A 11 8.57 15.92 5.86
N ILE A 12 7.89 14.78 6.02
CA ILE A 12 6.90 14.29 5.06
C ILE A 12 5.46 14.37 5.58
N ALA A 13 5.28 14.36 6.90
CA ALA A 13 3.97 14.42 7.52
C ALA A 13 4.03 14.95 8.96
N ILE A 14 2.89 15.40 9.48
CA ILE A 14 2.68 15.78 10.87
C ILE A 14 1.63 14.85 11.47
N LEU A 15 1.98 14.19 12.57
CA LEU A 15 1.07 13.39 13.38
C LEU A 15 0.54 14.25 14.53
N ARG A 16 -0.75 14.56 14.51
CA ARG A 16 -1.44 15.32 15.55
C ARG A 16 -2.14 14.39 16.54
N ASN A 17 -2.17 14.81 17.80
CA ASN A 17 -2.82 14.07 18.90
C ASN A 17 -2.33 12.63 19.00
N PRO A 18 -1.01 12.41 19.19
CA PRO A 18 -0.45 11.07 19.23
C PRO A 18 -0.97 10.28 20.44
N SER A 19 -1.35 9.03 20.20
CA SER A 19 -1.70 8.05 21.22
C SER A 19 -0.76 6.85 21.13
N PHE A 20 -0.06 6.54 22.22
CA PHE A 20 0.88 5.42 22.27
C PHE A 20 0.23 4.18 22.89
N TYR A 21 0.44 3.02 22.26
CA TYR A 21 -0.10 1.75 22.75
C TYR A 21 0.88 0.61 22.48
N PRO A 22 0.87 -0.45 23.31
CA PRO A 22 1.80 -1.57 23.17
C PRO A 22 1.55 -2.32 21.86
N HIS A 23 2.62 -2.68 21.17
CA HIS A 23 2.56 -3.35 19.87
C HIS A 23 2.11 -4.82 19.97
N ARG A 24 2.36 -5.50 21.11
CA ARG A 24 2.03 -6.93 21.33
C ARG A 24 2.32 -7.80 20.10
N LYS A 25 3.57 -7.74 19.63
CA LYS A 25 4.01 -8.25 18.32
C LYS A 25 3.57 -9.69 18.03
N GLU A 26 3.77 -10.61 18.97
CA GLU A 26 3.37 -12.02 18.82
C GLU A 26 1.86 -12.18 18.58
N GLU A 27 1.03 -11.50 19.38
CA GLU A 27 -0.42 -11.51 19.19
C GLU A 27 -0.80 -10.94 17.82
N ARG A 28 -0.20 -9.80 17.44
CA ARG A 28 -0.45 -9.16 16.14
C ARG A 28 -0.13 -10.11 14.98
N VAL A 29 1.04 -10.74 14.97
CA VAL A 29 1.46 -11.57 13.84
C VAL A 29 0.63 -12.85 13.74
N CYS A 30 0.32 -13.48 14.87
CA CYS A 30 -0.55 -14.66 14.90
C CYS A 30 -1.95 -14.33 14.36
N ARG A 31 -2.54 -13.20 14.76
CA ARG A 31 -3.87 -12.79 14.28
C ARG A 31 -3.88 -12.30 12.83
N GLN A 32 -2.81 -11.65 12.38
CA GLN A 32 -2.73 -11.06 11.03
C GLN A 32 -2.30 -12.08 9.95
N PHE A 33 -1.37 -12.97 10.28
CA PHE A 33 -0.76 -13.90 9.33
C PHE A 33 -1.13 -15.37 9.58
N GLY A 34 -1.78 -15.69 10.70
CA GLY A 34 -2.05 -17.08 11.10
C GLY A 34 -0.80 -17.85 11.53
N THR A 35 0.35 -17.17 11.70
CA THR A 35 1.63 -17.76 12.09
C THR A 35 2.51 -16.71 12.77
N SER A 36 3.41 -17.15 13.64
CA SER A 36 4.48 -16.33 14.25
C SER A 36 5.87 -16.68 13.71
N HIS A 37 5.94 -17.39 12.57
CA HIS A 37 7.21 -17.86 12.04
C HIS A 37 8.12 -16.69 11.62
N SER A 38 9.26 -16.54 12.31
CA SER A 38 10.17 -15.42 12.16
C SER A 38 10.86 -15.34 10.79
N ASN A 39 10.91 -16.43 10.02
CA ASN A 39 11.48 -16.40 8.67
C ASN A 39 10.51 -15.83 7.62
N HIS A 40 9.24 -15.56 7.96
CA HIS A 40 8.35 -14.87 7.03
C HIS A 40 8.81 -13.40 6.88
N PRO A 41 9.03 -12.88 5.66
CA PRO A 41 9.76 -11.63 5.45
C PRO A 41 9.11 -10.42 6.15
N TYR A 42 7.78 -10.30 6.09
CA TYR A 42 7.07 -9.23 6.80
C TYR A 42 6.99 -9.43 8.32
N ILE A 43 6.98 -10.67 8.81
CA ILE A 43 6.92 -10.95 10.25
C ILE A 43 8.27 -10.59 10.88
N LYS A 44 9.37 -10.90 10.19
CA LYS A 44 10.72 -10.48 10.58
C LYS A 44 10.80 -8.97 10.82
N THR A 45 10.33 -8.16 9.86
CA THR A 45 10.32 -6.69 10.00
C THR A 45 9.45 -6.22 11.18
N ILE A 46 8.32 -6.88 11.46
CA ILE A 46 7.48 -6.55 12.62
C ILE A 46 8.23 -6.85 13.93
N TYR A 47 8.92 -7.98 14.02
CA TYR A 47 9.71 -8.32 15.20
C TYR A 47 10.88 -7.36 15.43
N GLU A 48 11.54 -6.93 14.35
CA GLU A 48 12.65 -5.96 14.36
C GLU A 48 12.21 -4.51 14.66
N SER A 49 10.92 -4.20 14.53
CA SER A 49 10.38 -2.86 14.83
C SER A 49 10.31 -2.55 16.33
N GLY A 50 9.88 -1.34 16.72
CA GLY A 50 9.70 -0.97 18.13
C GLY A 50 8.56 -1.71 18.85
N ASP A 51 8.59 -1.71 20.18
CA ASP A 51 7.56 -2.35 21.03
C ASP A 51 6.31 -1.49 21.26
N TRP A 52 6.31 -0.25 20.76
CA TRP A 52 5.22 0.69 20.84
C TRP A 52 4.72 1.07 19.46
N LEU A 53 3.42 1.27 19.35
CA LEU A 53 2.76 1.85 18.20
C LEU A 53 2.29 3.26 18.57
N VAL A 54 2.24 4.14 17.58
CA VAL A 54 1.69 5.48 17.71
C VAL A 54 0.56 5.66 16.70
N GLY A 55 -0.61 6.05 17.20
CA GLY A 55 -1.78 6.43 16.41
C GLY A 55 -2.03 7.93 16.53
N GLY A 56 -2.81 8.50 15.63
CA GLY A 56 -3.15 9.93 15.63
C GLY A 56 -3.67 10.38 14.27
N ASN A 57 -3.98 11.68 14.15
CA ASN A 57 -4.40 12.27 12.89
C ASN A 57 -3.16 12.61 12.05
N LEU A 58 -3.06 12.09 10.84
CA LEU A 58 -1.89 12.25 9.99
C LEU A 58 -2.16 13.27 8.87
N ASP A 59 -1.43 14.39 8.91
CA ASP A 59 -1.41 15.38 7.85
C ASP A 59 -0.15 15.19 7.01
N VAL A 60 -0.30 14.70 5.78
CA VAL A 60 0.81 14.55 4.84
C VAL A 60 1.09 15.90 4.18
N ILE A 61 2.35 16.35 4.21
CA ILE A 61 2.74 17.72 3.81
C ILE A 61 2.69 17.87 2.29
N GLU A 62 3.28 16.92 1.57
CA GLU A 62 3.39 16.93 0.11
C GLU A 62 3.05 15.56 -0.46
N ARG A 63 2.64 15.53 -1.74
CA ARG A 63 2.48 14.27 -2.47
C ARG A 63 3.81 13.52 -2.48
N ILE A 64 3.76 12.25 -2.12
CA ILE A 64 4.93 11.36 -2.15
C ILE A 64 5.26 11.04 -3.62
N LEU A 65 6.48 11.36 -4.01
CA LEU A 65 7.09 11.02 -5.29
C LEU A 65 8.37 10.23 -5.02
N TRP A 66 8.59 9.17 -5.78
CA TRP A 66 9.76 8.30 -5.62
C TRP A 66 10.91 8.69 -6.56
N ASN A 67 10.61 9.43 -7.63
CA ASN A 67 11.55 9.88 -8.65
C ASN A 67 12.35 8.72 -9.29
N ASP A 68 11.73 7.56 -9.42
CA ASP A 68 12.31 6.33 -9.99
C ASP A 68 11.88 6.10 -11.46
N GLY A 69 11.23 7.09 -12.07
CA GLY A 69 10.68 7.00 -13.42
C GLY A 69 9.31 6.31 -13.51
N LEU A 70 8.71 5.91 -12.37
CA LEU A 70 7.42 5.21 -12.33
C LEU A 70 6.32 6.03 -11.64
N ASP A 71 6.57 7.29 -11.26
CA ASP A 71 5.55 8.10 -10.58
C ASP A 71 4.31 8.37 -11.45
N ASP A 72 4.46 8.41 -12.78
CA ASP A 72 3.37 8.60 -13.72
C ASP A 72 2.35 7.45 -13.73
N ILE A 73 2.71 6.27 -13.21
CA ILE A 73 1.80 5.13 -13.05
C ILE A 73 1.26 4.98 -11.62
N ARG A 74 1.68 5.84 -10.67
CA ARG A 74 1.21 5.84 -9.27
C ARG A 74 0.02 6.78 -9.08
N PHE A 75 -1.13 6.34 -9.59
CA PHE A 75 -2.39 7.08 -9.43
C PHE A 75 -2.97 6.94 -8.02
N THR A 76 -3.44 8.06 -7.49
CA THR A 76 -4.30 8.09 -6.31
C THR A 76 -5.70 7.54 -6.65
N PRO A 77 -6.49 7.09 -5.65
CA PRO A 77 -7.87 6.68 -5.88
C PRO A 77 -8.74 7.75 -6.55
N ASN A 78 -8.49 9.04 -6.29
CA ASN A 78 -9.22 10.14 -6.92
C ASN A 78 -8.86 10.31 -8.39
N GLU A 79 -7.59 10.20 -8.75
CA GLU A 79 -7.14 10.24 -10.14
C GLU A 79 -7.67 9.05 -10.94
N LEU A 80 -7.65 7.85 -10.35
CA LEU A 80 -8.25 6.67 -10.96
C LEU A 80 -9.75 6.87 -11.22
N ARG A 81 -10.52 7.38 -10.25
CA ARG A 81 -11.94 7.71 -10.43
C ARG A 81 -12.18 8.76 -11.50
N ALA A 82 -11.31 9.76 -11.63
CA ALA A 82 -11.40 10.75 -12.70
C ALA A 82 -11.21 10.08 -14.07
N LYS A 83 -10.19 9.24 -14.21
CA LYS A 83 -9.93 8.47 -15.45
C LYS A 83 -11.08 7.55 -15.82
N TRP A 84 -11.67 6.83 -14.87
CA TRP A 84 -12.80 5.94 -15.16
C TRP A 84 -14.03 6.69 -15.67
N ARG A 85 -14.29 7.89 -15.11
CA ARG A 85 -15.36 8.78 -15.59
C ARG A 85 -15.08 9.27 -17.01
N GLU A 86 -13.84 9.65 -17.30
CA GLU A 86 -13.42 10.07 -18.65
C GLU A 86 -13.58 8.93 -19.67
N MET A 87 -13.22 7.70 -19.28
CA MET A 87 -13.40 6.48 -20.07
C MET A 87 -14.87 6.03 -20.18
N LYS A 88 -15.80 6.70 -19.48
CA LYS A 88 -17.23 6.34 -19.40
C LYS A 88 -17.47 4.88 -19.00
N ALA A 89 -16.62 4.36 -18.12
CA ALA A 89 -16.75 3.00 -17.61
C ALA A 89 -17.98 2.90 -16.69
N ASP A 90 -18.82 1.90 -16.93
CA ASP A 90 -19.99 1.53 -16.13
C ASP A 90 -19.65 0.51 -15.02
N ALA A 91 -18.62 -0.31 -15.26
CA ALA A 91 -18.04 -1.26 -14.31
C ALA A 91 -16.50 -1.20 -14.35
N ILE A 92 -15.87 -1.49 -13.21
CA ILE A 92 -14.41 -1.57 -13.07
C ILE A 92 -14.05 -2.90 -12.40
N PHE A 93 -13.26 -3.71 -13.09
CA PHE A 93 -12.65 -4.92 -12.52
C PHE A 93 -11.20 -4.64 -12.17
N ALA A 94 -10.78 -5.00 -10.96
CA ALA A 94 -9.41 -4.83 -10.50
C ALA A 94 -8.71 -6.19 -10.40
N PHE A 95 -7.51 -6.28 -10.96
CA PHE A 95 -6.67 -7.47 -10.86
C PHE A 95 -5.36 -7.12 -10.17
N GLN A 96 -5.12 -7.73 -9.01
CA GLN A 96 -3.95 -7.50 -8.18
C GLN A 96 -2.83 -8.49 -8.54
N LEU A 97 -1.65 -7.97 -8.86
CA LEU A 97 -0.48 -8.77 -9.24
C LEU A 97 0.80 -8.30 -8.55
N ARG A 98 1.65 -9.27 -8.20
CA ARG A 98 3.05 -9.07 -7.78
C ARG A 98 4.06 -9.84 -8.64
N ASN A 99 3.56 -10.66 -9.57
CA ASN A 99 4.35 -11.54 -10.43
C ASN A 99 4.18 -11.10 -11.90
N PRO A 100 5.15 -11.40 -12.78
CA PRO A 100 4.99 -11.17 -14.21
C PRO A 100 3.72 -11.83 -14.78
N ILE A 101 3.12 -11.16 -15.76
CA ILE A 101 1.90 -11.64 -16.42
C ILE A 101 2.26 -12.83 -17.32
N HIS A 102 1.57 -13.95 -17.15
CA HIS A 102 1.61 -15.10 -18.04
C HIS A 102 0.18 -15.47 -18.47
N ASN A 103 0.03 -16.46 -19.37
CA ASN A 103 -1.27 -16.78 -20.00
C ASN A 103 -2.39 -17.12 -19.00
N GLY A 104 -2.06 -17.61 -17.80
CA GLY A 104 -3.05 -17.87 -16.76
C GLY A 104 -3.67 -16.58 -16.20
N HIS A 105 -2.84 -15.56 -15.94
CA HIS A 105 -3.33 -14.23 -15.56
C HIS A 105 -4.15 -13.60 -16.68
N ALA A 106 -3.65 -13.70 -17.93
CA ALA A 106 -4.35 -13.16 -19.10
C ALA A 106 -5.73 -13.80 -19.29
N LEU A 107 -5.86 -15.11 -19.08
CA LEU A 107 -7.14 -15.81 -19.16
C LEU A 107 -8.13 -15.31 -18.11
N LEU A 108 -7.72 -15.20 -16.83
CA LEU A 108 -8.61 -14.70 -15.77
C LEU A 108 -9.07 -13.28 -16.06
N MET A 109 -8.16 -12.44 -16.53
CA MET A 109 -8.46 -11.08 -16.97
C MET A 109 -9.47 -11.10 -18.11
N GLN A 110 -9.23 -11.86 -19.19
CA GLN A 110 -10.13 -11.95 -20.34
C GLN A 110 -11.53 -12.44 -19.97
N VAL A 111 -11.64 -13.47 -19.13
CA VAL A 111 -12.93 -14.01 -18.66
C VAL A 111 -13.70 -12.98 -17.83
N CYS A 112 -12.99 -12.15 -17.06
CA CYS A 112 -13.62 -11.04 -16.33
C CYS A 112 -13.96 -9.84 -17.23
N THR A 113 -13.33 -9.72 -18.41
CA THR A 113 -13.46 -8.54 -19.27
C THR A 113 -14.61 -8.69 -20.26
N MET A 114 -15.84 -8.37 -19.84
CA MET A 114 -16.81 -7.78 -20.78
C MET A 114 -16.76 -6.25 -20.78
N THR A 115 -16.14 -5.61 -19.78
CA THR A 115 -15.91 -4.16 -19.75
C THR A 115 -14.75 -3.80 -18.81
N TYR A 116 -13.68 -3.19 -19.35
CA TYR A 116 -12.50 -2.55 -18.72
C TYR A 116 -11.83 -3.15 -17.47
N LEU A 117 -10.53 -3.45 -17.60
CA LEU A 117 -9.67 -3.98 -16.56
C LEU A 117 -8.68 -2.93 -16.02
N LEU A 118 -8.63 -2.77 -14.70
CA LEU A 118 -7.60 -2.03 -13.99
C LEU A 118 -6.52 -2.98 -13.47
N PHE A 119 -5.27 -2.74 -13.85
CA PHE A 119 -4.12 -3.29 -13.16
C PHE A 119 -3.91 -2.53 -11.84
N ILE A 120 -4.19 -3.18 -10.73
CA ILE A 120 -3.64 -2.74 -9.46
C ILE A 120 -2.32 -3.48 -9.33
N ILE A 121 -1.22 -2.79 -9.59
CA ILE A 121 0.10 -3.31 -9.26
C ILE A 121 0.38 -2.90 -7.80
N LEU A 122 -0.14 -3.64 -6.82
CA LEU A 122 0.45 -3.56 -5.47
C LEU A 122 1.77 -4.32 -5.50
N ASN A 123 2.86 -3.56 -5.46
CA ASN A 123 4.27 -3.97 -5.47
C ASN A 123 4.83 -4.31 -6.86
N VAL A 124 5.26 -3.28 -7.59
CA VAL A 124 6.62 -3.37 -8.14
C VAL A 124 7.52 -3.37 -6.91
N LEU A 125 7.95 -4.56 -6.52
CA LEU A 125 8.79 -4.79 -5.35
C LEU A 125 9.97 -3.83 -5.38
N ASN A 126 10.18 -3.17 -4.24
CA ASN A 126 11.47 -2.68 -3.82
C ASN A 126 12.54 -3.74 -4.17
N ASN A 127 13.47 -3.37 -5.05
CA ASN A 127 14.84 -3.85 -4.95
C ASN A 127 15.60 -2.87 -4.07
#